data_AF-A0A242ML20-F1
#
_entry.id   AF-A0A242ML20-F1
#
_cell.length_a   1.000
_cell.length_b   1.000
_cell.length_c   1.000
_cell.angle_alpha   90.00
_cell.angle_beta   90.00
_cell.angle_gamma   90.00
#
_symmetry.space_group_name_H-M   'P 1'
#
loop_
_entity.id
_entity.type
_entity.pdbx_description
1 polymer ?
#
loop_
_entity_poly.entity_id
_entity_poly.type
_entity_poly.pdbx_seq_one_letter_code
_entity_poly.pdbx_strand_id
1 'polypeptide(L)'
;MQDEQNTLHAAFTAHQRGDYALAEEQYKAILEINKQSIAALTNYGVLLAQLKRSAEARAHFEAALKITPNDVGLLNNLGRLTLDQGDIEAAEKLFRKAFARNKTDVTTLGHIGLIKSCLSDLADAEKWYRRALEIDESADWVSYNLSVNLLAQGRFDEGWPLHEARFSKRWDARPVNAPELPFPPWRGENLVGKSILVIGEQGLGDEIQTVRYAASLAAAGASKVTWACKPTLVSLFASIGEVDFLPLSPGMSVNRHDYWVLSMSLPYRFHTAVSTIPEAVNPYLRAPTIRTGVIPQSDTLLKIGLVWKGSKQLRTITIVQRRWSTSNSCWN
;
A
#
# COMPACT_ATOMS: atom_id res chain seq x y z
N MET A 1 -4.46 -8.01 -40.11
CA MET A 1 -3.22 -7.90 -39.29
C MET A 1 -2.91 -6.45 -38.93
N GLN A 2 -2.69 -5.53 -39.88
CA GLN A 2 -2.41 -4.12 -39.56
C GLN A 2 -3.58 -3.43 -38.80
N ASP A 3 -4.81 -3.69 -39.21
CA ASP A 3 -6.01 -3.11 -38.58
C ASP A 3 -6.25 -3.63 -37.15
N GLU A 4 -5.99 -4.91 -36.90
CA GLU A 4 -6.04 -5.52 -35.56
C GLU A 4 -4.96 -4.93 -34.64
N GLN A 5 -3.73 -4.76 -35.13
CA GLN A 5 -2.64 -4.16 -34.34
C GLN A 5 -2.93 -2.70 -34.00
N ASN A 6 -3.48 -1.92 -34.94
CA ASN A 6 -3.87 -0.54 -34.70
C ASN A 6 -4.98 -0.46 -33.64
N THR A 7 -5.99 -1.33 -33.74
CA THR A 7 -7.10 -1.41 -32.78
C THR A 7 -6.62 -1.85 -31.40
N LEU A 8 -5.71 -2.82 -31.32
CA LEU A 8 -5.10 -3.27 -30.08
C LEU A 8 -4.29 -2.16 -29.39
N HIS A 9 -3.54 -1.38 -30.16
CA HIS A 9 -2.80 -0.24 -29.63
C HIS A 9 -3.75 0.85 -29.11
N ALA A 10 -4.85 1.12 -29.81
CA ALA A 10 -5.89 2.04 -29.35
C ALA A 10 -6.55 1.55 -28.05
N ALA A 11 -6.91 0.27 -27.97
CA ALA A 11 -7.48 -0.36 -26.78
C ALA A 11 -6.56 -0.25 -25.57
N PHE A 12 -5.28 -0.56 -25.77
CA PHE A 12 -4.27 -0.42 -24.73
C PHE A 12 -4.09 1.04 -24.28
N THR A 13 -4.11 1.99 -25.22
CA THR A 13 -3.99 3.42 -24.90
C THR A 13 -5.20 3.93 -24.11
N ALA A 14 -6.42 3.55 -24.50
CA ALA A 14 -7.64 3.85 -23.75
C ALA A 14 -7.57 3.29 -22.33
N HIS A 15 -7.10 2.04 -22.19
CA HIS A 15 -6.91 1.36 -20.92
C HIS A 15 -5.94 2.14 -20.01
N GLN A 16 -4.77 2.54 -20.53
CA GLN A 16 -3.77 3.31 -19.78
C GLN A 16 -4.27 4.70 -19.34
N ARG A 17 -5.18 5.31 -20.11
CA ARG A 17 -5.80 6.60 -19.75
C ARG A 17 -6.96 6.48 -18.76
N GLY A 18 -7.34 5.26 -18.38
CA GLY A 18 -8.49 5.01 -17.51
C GLY A 18 -9.85 5.09 -18.22
N ASP A 19 -9.87 5.15 -19.56
CA ASP A 19 -11.11 5.05 -20.35
C ASP A 19 -11.50 3.58 -20.50
N TYR A 20 -11.93 3.00 -19.38
CA TYR A 20 -12.20 1.57 -19.26
C TYR A 20 -13.36 1.11 -20.15
N ALA A 21 -14.34 1.97 -20.39
CA ALA A 21 -15.47 1.65 -21.26
C ALA A 21 -15.02 1.50 -22.71
N LEU A 22 -14.26 2.47 -23.23
CA LEU A 22 -13.70 2.41 -24.58
C LEU A 22 -12.73 1.23 -24.74
N ALA A 23 -11.86 1.02 -23.75
CA ALA A 23 -10.92 -0.11 -23.77
C ALA A 23 -11.64 -1.45 -23.84
N GLU A 24 -12.69 -1.66 -23.03
CA GLU A 24 -13.49 -2.89 -23.03
C GLU A 24 -14.20 -3.10 -24.38
N GLU A 25 -14.78 -2.06 -24.97
CA GLU A 25 -15.39 -2.13 -26.30
C GLU A 25 -14.38 -2.58 -27.36
N GLN A 26 -13.21 -1.95 -27.39
CA GLN A 26 -12.18 -2.24 -28.39
C GLN A 26 -11.57 -3.64 -28.22
N TYR A 27 -11.34 -4.10 -26.99
CA TYR A 27 -10.91 -5.48 -26.76
C TYR A 27 -11.96 -6.50 -27.21
N LYS A 28 -13.25 -6.24 -26.99
CA LYS A 28 -14.33 -7.11 -27.48
C LYS A 28 -14.35 -7.18 -29.01
N ALA A 29 -14.25 -6.03 -29.69
CA ALA A 29 -14.21 -5.98 -31.15
C ALA A 29 -13.04 -6.81 -31.74
N ILE A 30 -11.85 -6.73 -31.12
CA ILE A 30 -10.71 -7.56 -31.53
C ILE A 30 -11.03 -9.05 -31.36
N LEU A 31 -11.64 -9.45 -30.24
CA LEU A 31 -11.97 -10.84 -29.94
C LEU A 31 -13.14 -11.39 -30.76
N GLU A 32 -14.02 -10.53 -31.29
CA GLU A 32 -15.06 -10.92 -32.26
C GLU A 32 -14.43 -11.35 -33.60
N ILE A 33 -13.42 -10.62 -34.06
CA ILE A 33 -12.69 -10.91 -35.29
C ILE A 33 -11.71 -12.08 -35.08
N ASN A 34 -10.95 -12.04 -33.97
CA ASN A 34 -9.93 -13.02 -33.63
C ASN A 34 -10.07 -13.48 -32.18
N LYS A 35 -10.87 -14.53 -31.97
CA LYS A 35 -11.14 -15.15 -30.66
C LYS A 35 -9.88 -15.68 -29.95
N GLN A 36 -8.78 -15.85 -30.67
CA GLN A 36 -7.52 -16.41 -30.17
C GLN A 36 -6.40 -15.35 -30.07
N SER A 37 -6.72 -14.06 -30.19
CA SER A 37 -5.75 -12.98 -30.02
C SER A 37 -5.22 -12.95 -28.59
N ILE A 38 -4.02 -13.51 -28.37
CA ILE A 38 -3.40 -13.65 -27.03
C ILE A 38 -3.26 -12.29 -26.35
N ALA A 39 -2.84 -11.26 -27.10
CA ALA A 39 -2.66 -9.91 -26.56
C ALA A 39 -3.99 -9.28 -26.10
N ALA A 40 -5.06 -9.43 -26.90
CA ALA A 40 -6.39 -8.95 -26.50
C ALA A 40 -6.96 -9.72 -25.31
N LEU A 41 -6.84 -11.06 -25.30
CA LEU A 41 -7.24 -11.89 -24.15
C LEU A 41 -6.50 -11.48 -22.88
N THR A 42 -5.19 -11.26 -22.97
CA THR A 42 -4.35 -10.87 -21.83
C THR A 42 -4.73 -9.49 -21.31
N ASN A 43 -4.74 -8.48 -22.18
CA ASN A 43 -4.97 -7.10 -21.76
C ASN A 43 -6.42 -6.89 -21.28
N TYR A 44 -7.38 -7.55 -21.93
CA TYR A 44 -8.76 -7.51 -21.47
C TYR A 44 -8.94 -8.21 -20.12
N GLY A 45 -8.26 -9.34 -19.92
CA GLY A 45 -8.20 -10.01 -18.61
C GLY A 45 -7.65 -9.11 -17.50
N VAL A 46 -6.60 -8.33 -17.79
CA VAL A 46 -6.04 -7.34 -16.85
C VAL A 46 -7.05 -6.23 -16.55
N LEU A 47 -7.70 -5.67 -17.57
CA LEU A 47 -8.76 -4.67 -17.38
C LEU A 47 -9.89 -5.20 -16.49
N LEU A 48 -10.39 -6.40 -16.76
CA LEU A 48 -11.45 -7.04 -15.98
C LEU A 48 -11.03 -7.27 -14.52
N ALA A 49 -9.77 -7.66 -14.27
CA ALA A 49 -9.24 -7.81 -12.92
C ALA A 49 -9.20 -6.47 -12.17
N GLN A 50 -8.81 -5.38 -12.84
CA GLN A 50 -8.85 -4.02 -12.27
C GLN A 50 -10.29 -3.58 -11.94
N LEU A 51 -11.26 -3.91 -12.80
CA LEU A 51 -12.69 -3.71 -12.60
C LEU A 51 -13.34 -4.68 -11.60
N LYS A 52 -12.55 -5.54 -10.95
CA LYS A 52 -13.01 -6.55 -9.97
C LYS A 52 -13.96 -7.61 -10.55
N ARG A 53 -13.97 -7.79 -11.87
CA ARG A 53 -14.67 -8.86 -12.61
C ARG A 53 -13.78 -10.11 -12.69
N SER A 54 -13.42 -10.66 -11.53
CA SER A 54 -12.36 -11.67 -11.42
C SER A 54 -12.67 -12.99 -12.12
N ALA A 55 -13.95 -13.39 -12.20
CA ALA A 55 -14.33 -14.62 -12.89
C ALA A 55 -14.11 -14.51 -14.42
N GLU A 56 -14.47 -13.37 -14.99
CA GLU A 56 -14.27 -13.09 -16.42
C GLU A 56 -12.78 -12.93 -16.74
N ALA A 57 -12.03 -12.21 -15.90
CA ALA A 57 -10.58 -12.08 -16.03
C ALA A 57 -9.89 -13.46 -16.07
N ARG A 58 -10.27 -14.37 -15.17
CA ARG A 58 -9.76 -15.74 -15.14
C ARG A 58 -10.05 -16.47 -16.45
N ALA A 59 -11.28 -16.41 -16.95
CA ALA A 59 -11.67 -17.08 -18.20
C ALA A 59 -10.81 -16.63 -19.39
N HIS A 60 -10.51 -15.32 -19.48
CA HIS A 60 -9.64 -14.80 -20.54
C HIS A 60 -8.17 -15.25 -20.38
N PHE A 61 -7.62 -15.23 -19.17
CA PHE A 61 -6.25 -15.74 -18.92
C PHE A 61 -6.14 -17.24 -19.21
N GLU A 62 -7.13 -18.04 -18.82
CA GLU A 62 -7.16 -19.48 -19.11
C GLU A 62 -7.31 -19.75 -20.61
N ALA A 63 -8.12 -18.96 -21.33
CA ALA A 63 -8.22 -19.05 -22.78
C ALA A 63 -6.87 -18.77 -23.47
N ALA A 64 -6.14 -17.74 -23.02
CA ALA A 64 -4.82 -17.41 -23.55
C ALA A 64 -3.77 -18.48 -23.21
N LEU A 65 -3.81 -19.05 -22.01
CA LEU A 65 -2.93 -20.15 -21.58
C LEU A 65 -3.21 -21.46 -22.32
N LYS A 66 -4.44 -21.70 -22.81
CA LYS A 66 -4.69 -22.87 -23.69
C LYS A 66 -3.90 -22.78 -25.00
N ILE A 67 -3.64 -21.56 -25.48
CA ILE A 67 -2.87 -21.29 -26.70
C ILE A 67 -1.36 -21.27 -26.38
N THR A 68 -0.98 -20.66 -25.25
CA THR A 68 0.41 -20.52 -24.79
C THR A 68 0.61 -21.02 -23.35
N PRO A 69 0.67 -22.35 -23.11
CA PRO A 69 0.61 -22.93 -21.76
C PRO A 69 1.75 -22.56 -20.81
N ASN A 70 2.85 -22.02 -21.35
CA ASN A 70 4.06 -21.70 -20.60
C ASN A 70 4.40 -20.20 -20.65
N ASP A 71 3.48 -19.35 -21.09
CA ASP A 71 3.70 -17.90 -21.10
C ASP A 71 3.85 -17.37 -19.66
N VAL A 72 5.00 -16.75 -19.40
CA VAL A 72 5.39 -16.28 -18.06
C VAL A 72 4.48 -15.15 -17.58
N GLY A 73 4.11 -14.23 -18.48
CA GLY A 73 3.25 -13.09 -18.16
C GLY A 73 1.84 -13.53 -17.79
N LEU A 74 1.26 -14.46 -18.54
CA LEU A 74 -0.06 -15.03 -18.26
C LEU A 74 -0.07 -15.86 -16.97
N LEU A 75 0.97 -16.65 -16.70
CA LEU A 75 1.10 -17.38 -15.44
C LEU A 75 1.20 -16.41 -14.25
N ASN A 76 1.94 -15.31 -14.39
CA ASN A 76 2.01 -14.25 -13.39
C ASN A 76 0.65 -13.56 -13.19
N ASN A 77 -0.07 -13.21 -14.26
CA ASN A 77 -1.38 -12.56 -14.18
C ASN A 77 -2.43 -13.46 -13.51
N LEU A 78 -2.51 -14.73 -13.90
CA LEU A 78 -3.42 -15.69 -13.27
C LEU A 78 -3.02 -15.97 -11.82
N GLY A 79 -1.72 -16.06 -11.53
CA GLY A 79 -1.20 -16.21 -10.18
C GLY A 79 -1.58 -15.03 -9.28
N ARG A 80 -1.42 -13.80 -9.78
CA ARG A 80 -1.80 -12.56 -9.08
C ARG A 80 -3.29 -12.49 -8.80
N LEU A 81 -4.12 -12.81 -9.80
CA LEU A 81 -5.58 -12.86 -9.65
C LEU A 81 -6.02 -13.90 -8.62
N THR A 82 -5.36 -15.06 -8.60
CA THR A 82 -5.64 -16.16 -7.66
C THR A 82 -5.23 -15.79 -6.23
N LEU A 83 -4.10 -15.10 -6.08
CA LEU A 83 -3.66 -14.56 -4.80
C LEU A 83 -4.65 -13.51 -4.26
N ASP A 84 -5.16 -12.62 -5.12
CA ASP A 84 -6.16 -11.61 -4.72
C ASP A 84 -7.48 -12.23 -4.25
N GLN A 85 -7.78 -13.47 -4.66
CA GLN A 85 -8.91 -14.26 -4.16
C GLN A 85 -8.62 -15.00 -2.85
N GLY A 86 -7.37 -14.97 -2.38
CA GLY A 86 -6.94 -15.57 -1.11
C GLY A 86 -6.42 -17.00 -1.21
N ASP A 87 -6.36 -17.58 -2.41
CA ASP A 87 -5.79 -18.93 -2.62
C ASP A 87 -4.27 -18.83 -2.82
N ILE A 88 -3.56 -18.73 -1.70
CA ILE A 88 -2.10 -18.57 -1.66
C ILE A 88 -1.39 -19.80 -2.27
N GLU A 89 -1.89 -21.01 -2.01
CA GLU A 89 -1.28 -22.25 -2.48
C GLU A 89 -1.38 -22.41 -3.99
N ALA A 90 -2.55 -22.12 -4.58
CA ALA A 90 -2.71 -22.18 -6.03
C ALA A 90 -1.90 -21.08 -6.74
N ALA A 91 -1.84 -19.87 -6.16
CA ALA A 91 -1.00 -18.80 -6.66
C ALA A 91 0.50 -19.18 -6.64
N GLU A 92 0.98 -19.78 -5.56
CA GLU A 92 2.37 -20.26 -5.48
C GLU A 92 2.70 -21.27 -6.59
N LYS A 93 1.80 -22.21 -6.87
CA LYS A 93 1.98 -23.19 -7.97
C LYS A 93 2.13 -22.50 -9.32
N LEU A 94 1.35 -21.45 -9.58
CA LEU A 94 1.43 -20.68 -10.82
C LEU A 94 2.74 -19.89 -10.94
N PHE A 95 3.16 -19.21 -9.88
CA PHE A 95 4.43 -18.48 -9.87
C PHE A 95 5.64 -19.41 -9.97
N ARG A 96 5.59 -20.60 -9.35
CA ARG A 96 6.65 -21.62 -9.52
C ARG A 96 6.73 -22.15 -10.95
N LYS A 97 5.60 -22.32 -11.63
CA LYS A 97 5.58 -22.66 -13.06
C LYS A 97 6.21 -21.53 -13.89
N ALA A 98 5.85 -20.27 -13.63
CA ALA A 98 6.44 -19.12 -14.31
C ALA A 98 7.97 -19.07 -14.10
N PHE A 99 8.43 -19.26 -12.85
CA PHE A 99 9.84 -19.26 -12.48
C PHE A 99 10.64 -20.39 -13.15
N ALA A 100 10.03 -21.58 -13.27
CA ALA A 100 10.66 -22.70 -13.98
C ALA A 100 10.88 -22.41 -15.47
N ARG A 101 10.12 -21.48 -16.07
CA ARG A 101 10.28 -21.04 -17.46
C ARG A 101 11.25 -19.88 -17.60
N ASN A 102 11.19 -18.90 -16.70
CA ASN A 102 12.13 -17.78 -16.66
C ASN A 102 12.56 -17.48 -15.22
N LYS A 103 13.83 -17.80 -14.91
CA LYS A 103 14.40 -17.64 -13.56
C LYS A 103 14.84 -16.19 -13.25
N THR A 104 14.78 -15.30 -14.23
CA THR A 104 15.17 -13.89 -14.13
C THR A 104 14.00 -12.94 -14.40
N ASP A 105 12.76 -13.45 -14.49
CA ASP A 105 11.58 -12.61 -14.62
C ASP A 105 11.32 -11.85 -13.31
N VAL A 106 11.53 -10.52 -13.33
CA VAL A 106 11.37 -9.63 -12.17
C VAL A 106 9.97 -9.75 -11.55
N THR A 107 8.94 -9.85 -12.41
CA THR A 107 7.55 -9.97 -11.98
C THR A 107 7.30 -11.25 -11.19
N THR A 108 7.76 -12.38 -11.71
CA THR A 108 7.67 -13.67 -11.02
C THR A 108 8.45 -13.66 -9.70
N LEU A 109 9.68 -13.16 -9.69
CA LEU A 109 10.51 -13.11 -8.47
C LEU A 109 9.83 -12.27 -7.38
N GLY A 110 9.33 -11.08 -7.72
CA GLY A 110 8.60 -10.23 -6.79
C GLY A 110 7.29 -10.88 -6.29
N HIS A 111 6.58 -11.62 -7.13
CA HIS A 111 5.38 -12.36 -6.72
C HIS A 111 5.70 -13.53 -5.78
N ILE A 112 6.81 -14.24 -5.97
CA ILE A 112 7.25 -15.27 -5.02
C ILE A 112 7.60 -14.62 -3.68
N GLY A 113 8.33 -13.49 -3.68
CA GLY A 113 8.59 -12.72 -2.46
C GLY A 113 7.30 -12.29 -1.74
N LEU A 114 6.27 -11.92 -2.51
CA LEU A 114 4.94 -11.60 -1.99
C LEU A 114 4.27 -12.79 -1.30
N ILE A 115 4.30 -13.98 -1.91
CA ILE A 115 3.79 -15.21 -1.29
C ILE A 115 4.50 -15.49 0.03
N LYS A 116 5.83 -15.38 0.06
CA LYS A 116 6.62 -15.61 1.28
C LYS A 116 6.28 -14.61 2.38
N SER A 117 6.07 -13.34 2.04
CA SER A 117 5.60 -12.32 2.97
C SER A 117 4.21 -12.65 3.53
N CYS A 118 3.27 -13.11 2.69
CA CYS A 118 1.94 -13.55 3.13
C CYS A 118 1.99 -14.74 4.09
N LEU A 119 2.98 -15.62 3.94
CA LEU A 119 3.24 -16.76 4.82
C LEU A 119 4.05 -16.37 6.08
N SER A 120 4.35 -15.09 6.28
CA SER A 120 5.18 -14.56 7.38
C SER A 120 6.63 -15.08 7.38
N ASP A 121 7.10 -15.66 6.27
CA ASP A 121 8.50 -16.02 6.06
C ASP A 121 9.26 -14.80 5.52
N LEU A 122 9.48 -13.83 6.41
CA LEU A 122 10.03 -12.52 6.04
C LEU A 122 11.46 -12.64 5.50
N ALA A 123 12.26 -13.54 6.06
CA ALA A 123 13.64 -13.75 5.66
C ALA A 123 13.77 -14.35 4.25
N ASP A 124 12.90 -15.30 3.87
CA ASP A 124 12.91 -15.82 2.49
C ASP A 124 12.34 -14.80 1.50
N ALA A 125 11.28 -14.09 1.88
CA ALA A 125 10.70 -13.03 1.06
C ALA A 125 11.72 -11.95 0.67
N GLU A 126 12.54 -11.50 1.62
CA GLU A 126 13.61 -10.53 1.38
C GLU A 126 14.57 -10.99 0.29
N LYS A 127 15.00 -12.27 0.32
CA LYS A 127 15.92 -12.82 -0.70
C LYS A 127 15.33 -12.72 -2.10
N TRP A 128 14.04 -13.03 -2.25
CA TRP A 128 13.35 -12.94 -3.54
C TRP A 128 13.21 -11.50 -4.04
N TYR A 129 12.86 -10.56 -3.15
CA TYR A 129 12.77 -9.16 -3.52
C TYR A 129 14.13 -8.57 -3.90
N ARG A 130 15.19 -8.84 -3.12
CA ARG A 130 16.54 -8.37 -3.46
C ARG A 130 17.01 -8.93 -4.79
N ARG A 131 16.79 -10.23 -5.04
CA ARG A 131 17.10 -10.85 -6.35
C ARG A 131 16.34 -10.20 -7.51
N ALA A 132 15.08 -9.81 -7.32
CA ALA A 132 14.32 -9.10 -8.35
C ALA A 132 14.93 -7.70 -8.62
N LEU A 133 15.31 -6.97 -7.56
CA LEU A 133 15.92 -5.64 -7.66
C LEU A 133 17.37 -5.66 -8.17
N GLU A 134 18.10 -6.77 -8.00
CA GLU A 134 19.41 -6.98 -8.65
C GLU A 134 19.29 -7.04 -10.19
N ILE A 135 18.13 -7.46 -10.71
CA ILE A 135 17.87 -7.55 -12.15
C ILE A 135 17.32 -6.24 -12.69
N ASP A 136 16.40 -5.62 -11.95
CA ASP A 136 15.80 -4.34 -12.30
C ASP A 136 15.59 -3.48 -11.04
N GLU A 137 16.53 -2.57 -10.81
CA GLU A 137 16.47 -1.61 -9.71
C GLU A 137 15.29 -0.63 -9.82
N SER A 138 14.68 -0.51 -11.01
CA SER A 138 13.57 0.39 -11.28
C SER A 138 12.19 -0.22 -11.00
N ALA A 139 12.15 -1.48 -10.55
CA ALA A 139 10.93 -2.19 -10.16
C ALA A 139 10.35 -1.66 -8.83
N ASP A 140 9.80 -0.45 -8.85
CA ASP A 140 9.39 0.30 -7.65
C ASP A 140 8.36 -0.45 -6.78
N TRP A 141 7.49 -1.26 -7.39
CA TRP A 141 6.52 -2.08 -6.63
C TRP A 141 7.20 -3.20 -5.83
N VAL A 142 8.33 -3.73 -6.33
CA VAL A 142 9.17 -4.69 -5.60
C VAL A 142 9.89 -3.97 -4.47
N SER A 143 10.46 -2.79 -4.74
CA SER A 143 11.08 -1.94 -3.72
C SER A 143 10.11 -1.60 -2.59
N TYR A 144 8.87 -1.22 -2.93
CA TYR A 144 7.83 -0.98 -1.94
C TYR A 144 7.51 -2.23 -1.12
N ASN A 145 7.36 -3.41 -1.74
CA ASN A 145 7.09 -4.63 -0.99
C ASN A 145 8.27 -5.05 -0.11
N LEU A 146 9.51 -4.87 -0.57
CA LEU A 146 10.71 -5.06 0.25
C LEU A 146 10.72 -4.10 1.45
N SER A 147 10.32 -2.84 1.25
CA SER A 147 10.21 -1.86 2.33
C SER A 147 9.29 -2.36 3.45
N VAL A 148 8.07 -2.82 3.10
CA VAL A 148 7.09 -3.31 4.06
C VAL A 148 7.62 -4.56 4.77
N ASN A 149 8.29 -5.45 4.04
CA ASN A 149 8.92 -6.64 4.60
C ASN A 149 10.03 -6.28 5.62
N LEU A 150 10.93 -5.34 5.30
CA LEU A 150 12.01 -4.89 6.18
C LEU A 150 11.46 -4.16 7.42
N LEU A 151 10.44 -3.32 7.25
CA LEU A 151 9.75 -2.67 8.36
C LEU A 151 9.11 -3.69 9.31
N ALA A 152 8.54 -4.78 8.78
CA ALA A 152 8.01 -5.88 9.59
C ALA A 152 9.08 -6.60 10.42
N GLN A 153 10.32 -6.62 9.93
CA GLN A 153 11.48 -7.18 10.63
C GLN A 153 12.12 -6.17 11.61
N GLY A 154 11.61 -4.94 11.73
CA GLY A 154 12.22 -3.88 12.54
C GLY A 154 13.47 -3.24 11.93
N ARG A 155 13.81 -3.56 10.67
CA ARG A 155 14.96 -3.00 9.95
C ARG A 155 14.60 -1.66 9.31
N PHE A 156 14.35 -0.67 10.17
CA PHE A 156 13.81 0.63 9.77
C PHE A 156 14.77 1.46 8.91
N ASP A 157 16.07 1.39 9.17
CA ASP A 157 17.09 2.15 8.42
C ASP A 157 17.10 1.80 6.93
N GLU A 158 16.81 0.53 6.58
CA GLU A 158 16.69 0.10 5.18
C GLU A 158 15.25 0.17 4.67
N GLY A 159 14.27 -0.12 5.52
CA GLY A 159 12.87 -0.16 5.14
C GLY A 159 12.33 1.21 4.74
N TRP A 160 12.57 2.25 5.54
CA TRP A 160 11.99 3.57 5.31
C TRP A 160 12.44 4.25 4.01
N PRO A 161 13.73 4.23 3.61
CA PRO A 161 14.15 4.76 2.31
C PRO A 161 13.42 4.09 1.13
N LEU A 162 13.31 2.75 1.15
CA LEU A 162 12.62 2.00 0.10
C LEU A 162 11.11 2.26 0.10
N HIS A 163 10.54 2.62 1.25
CA HIS A 163 9.11 2.92 1.39
C HIS A 163 8.67 4.17 0.61
N GLU A 164 9.60 5.06 0.26
CA GLU A 164 9.33 6.21 -0.60
C GLU A 164 8.96 5.80 -2.04
N ALA A 165 9.21 4.54 -2.45
CA ALA A 165 8.74 4.00 -3.72
C ALA A 165 7.20 4.01 -3.86
N ARG A 166 6.45 4.19 -2.77
CA ARG A 166 4.98 4.35 -2.78
C ARG A 166 4.50 5.58 -3.55
N PHE A 167 5.39 6.54 -3.85
CA PHE A 167 5.10 7.70 -4.70
C PHE A 167 5.28 7.43 -6.19
N SER A 168 5.79 6.25 -6.57
CA SER A 168 6.16 6.00 -7.95
C SER A 168 4.95 5.92 -8.88
N LYS A 169 4.95 6.77 -9.91
CA LYS A 169 4.00 6.70 -11.02
C LYS A 169 4.24 5.51 -11.96
N ARG A 170 5.34 4.77 -11.80
CA ARG A 170 5.67 3.56 -12.58
C ARG A 170 4.90 2.32 -12.09
N TRP A 171 4.10 2.47 -11.03
CA TRP A 171 3.32 1.39 -10.44
C TRP A 171 1.82 1.66 -10.57
N ASP A 172 1.10 0.82 -11.32
CA ASP A 172 -0.34 0.96 -11.59
C ASP A 172 -1.24 0.80 -10.36
N ALA A 173 -0.76 0.19 -9.27
CA ALA A 173 -1.56 0.04 -8.06
C ALA A 173 -1.53 1.33 -7.22
N ARG A 174 -2.38 2.29 -7.63
CA ARG A 174 -2.70 3.55 -6.92
C ARG A 174 -1.52 4.09 -6.10
N PRO A 175 -0.51 4.71 -6.75
CA PRO A 175 0.54 5.38 -6.01
C PRO A 175 -0.09 6.40 -5.05
N VAL A 176 0.53 6.59 -3.89
CA VAL A 176 0.18 7.72 -3.05
C VAL A 176 0.47 8.97 -3.87
N ASN A 177 -0.59 9.68 -4.27
CA ASN A 177 -0.43 10.91 -5.02
C ASN A 177 0.18 11.95 -4.10
N ALA A 178 1.41 12.36 -4.41
CA ALA A 178 2.02 13.51 -3.78
C ALA A 178 1.09 14.73 -3.99
N PRO A 179 0.81 15.51 -2.94
CA PRO A 179 -0.05 16.68 -3.05
C PRO A 179 0.62 17.73 -3.96
N GLU A 180 -0.18 18.30 -4.86
CA GLU A 180 0.25 19.43 -5.70
C GLU A 180 0.04 20.74 -4.93
N LEU A 181 1.02 21.10 -4.09
CA LEU A 181 0.99 22.31 -3.27
C LEU A 181 1.95 23.38 -3.80
N PRO A 182 1.64 24.69 -3.61
CA PRO A 182 2.47 25.80 -4.09
C PRO A 182 3.73 26.04 -3.22
N PHE A 183 4.08 25.11 -2.35
CA PHE A 183 5.26 25.14 -1.48
C PHE A 183 5.94 23.76 -1.46
N PRO A 184 7.26 23.69 -1.22
CA PRO A 184 8.04 22.48 -1.46
C PRO A 184 7.82 21.37 -0.42
N PRO A 185 8.10 20.10 -0.77
CA PRO A 185 8.16 19.02 0.21
C PRO A 185 9.36 19.17 1.16
N TRP A 186 9.18 18.78 2.42
CA TRP A 186 10.25 18.65 3.40
C TRP A 186 11.01 17.34 3.21
N ARG A 187 12.31 17.46 2.97
CA ARG A 187 13.26 16.36 2.77
C ARG A 187 14.28 16.24 3.90
N GLY A 188 14.12 17.02 4.97
CA GLY A 188 15.04 17.05 6.12
C GLY A 188 15.76 18.39 6.27
N GLU A 189 15.30 19.43 5.58
CA GLU A 189 15.78 20.80 5.74
C GLU A 189 15.59 21.28 7.19
N ASN A 190 16.40 22.27 7.61
CA ASN A 190 16.29 22.86 8.94
C ASN A 190 14.90 23.48 9.15
N LEU A 191 14.23 23.08 10.25
CA LEU A 191 12.90 23.55 10.62
C LEU A 191 12.89 24.75 11.58
N VAL A 192 14.05 25.22 12.08
CA VAL A 192 14.13 26.34 13.03
C VAL A 192 13.44 27.59 12.46
N GLY A 193 12.37 28.01 13.14
CA GLY A 193 11.56 29.17 12.76
C GLY A 193 10.62 28.93 11.58
N LYS A 194 10.57 27.72 11.02
CA LYS A 194 9.79 27.36 9.84
C LYS A 194 8.44 26.76 10.18
N SER A 195 7.51 26.89 9.26
CA SER A 195 6.19 26.30 9.32
C SER A 195 6.12 25.03 8.45
N ILE A 196 5.48 23.98 8.94
CA ILE A 196 5.32 22.71 8.21
C ILE A 196 3.88 22.21 8.23
N LEU A 197 3.42 21.74 7.07
CA LEU A 197 2.16 21.02 6.91
C LEU A 197 2.43 19.50 6.86
N VAL A 198 1.89 18.74 7.81
CA VAL A 198 1.84 17.29 7.73
C VAL A 198 0.51 16.85 7.14
N ILE A 199 0.55 15.96 6.15
CA ILE A 199 -0.65 15.38 5.53
C ILE A 199 -0.72 13.90 5.89
N GLY A 200 -1.82 13.51 6.52
CA GLY A 200 -2.12 12.14 6.90
C GLY A 200 -2.24 11.23 5.68
N GLU A 201 -1.69 10.03 5.80
CA GLU A 201 -1.65 9.02 4.73
C GLU A 201 -2.28 7.69 5.22
N GLN A 202 -2.59 6.78 4.29
CA GLN A 202 -2.99 5.40 4.60
C GLN A 202 -4.26 5.24 5.44
N GLY A 203 -4.26 4.39 6.47
CA GLY A 203 -5.41 4.07 7.33
C GLY A 203 -5.50 4.95 8.59
N LEU A 204 -6.46 4.65 9.47
CA LEU A 204 -6.56 5.34 10.77
C LEU A 204 -5.41 4.95 11.71
N GLY A 205 -5.01 3.67 11.69
CA GLY A 205 -3.92 3.17 12.51
C GLY A 205 -2.58 3.80 12.17
N ASP A 206 -2.30 3.98 10.88
CA ASP A 206 -1.05 4.60 10.41
C ASP A 206 -0.95 6.07 10.82
N GLU A 207 -2.06 6.83 10.73
CA GLU A 207 -2.10 8.20 11.22
C GLU A 207 -1.93 8.27 12.75
N ILE A 208 -2.57 7.36 13.50
CA ILE A 208 -2.34 7.25 14.95
C ILE A 208 -0.87 6.94 15.24
N GLN A 209 -0.25 6.03 14.50
CA GLN A 209 1.16 5.69 14.70
C GLN A 209 2.10 6.83 14.35
N THR A 210 1.79 7.62 13.32
CA THR A 210 2.66 8.70 12.84
C THR A 210 2.46 10.02 13.59
N VAL A 211 1.31 10.25 14.24
CA VAL A 211 1.10 11.49 15.01
C VAL A 211 2.08 11.67 16.17
N ARG A 212 2.73 10.60 16.65
CA ARG A 212 3.80 10.66 17.66
C ARG A 212 4.98 11.58 17.27
N TYR A 213 5.17 11.83 15.97
CA TYR A 213 6.21 12.72 15.47
C TYR A 213 5.84 14.21 15.53
N ALA A 214 4.63 14.55 15.96
CA ALA A 214 4.21 15.93 16.21
C ALA A 214 5.21 16.67 17.12
N ALA A 215 5.52 16.08 18.27
CA ALA A 215 6.48 16.63 19.22
C ALA A 215 7.91 16.69 18.63
N SER A 216 8.29 15.71 17.80
CA SER A 216 9.59 15.71 17.13
C SER A 216 9.75 16.88 16.15
N LEU A 217 8.68 17.28 15.46
CA LEU A 217 8.70 18.45 14.56
C LEU A 217 8.85 19.76 15.34
N ALA A 218 8.14 19.90 16.47
CA ALA A 218 8.30 21.06 17.37
C ALA A 218 9.72 21.11 17.96
N ALA A 219 10.24 19.97 18.43
CA ALA A 219 11.60 19.85 18.95
C ALA A 219 12.70 20.14 17.90
N ALA A 220 12.40 19.88 16.62
CA ALA A 220 13.27 20.26 15.51
C ALA A 220 13.26 21.78 15.19
N GLY A 221 12.49 22.57 15.93
CA GLY A 221 12.45 24.03 15.86
C GLY A 221 11.36 24.61 14.97
N ALA A 222 10.42 23.80 14.48
CA ALA A 222 9.29 24.29 13.72
C ALA A 222 8.49 25.31 14.54
N SER A 223 8.34 26.53 14.02
CA SER A 223 7.56 27.59 14.67
C SER A 223 6.06 27.36 14.57
N LYS A 224 5.64 26.53 13.60
CA LYS A 224 4.25 26.13 13.40
C LYS A 224 4.15 24.75 12.77
N VAL A 225 3.41 23.85 13.41
CA VAL A 225 3.06 22.54 12.86
C VAL A 225 1.56 22.49 12.63
N THR A 226 1.15 22.26 11.39
CA THR A 226 -0.25 22.01 11.02
C THR A 226 -0.36 20.58 10.53
N TRP A 227 -1.37 19.83 10.99
CA TRP A 227 -1.54 18.43 10.66
C TRP A 227 -2.93 18.16 10.09
N ALA A 228 -3.01 17.90 8.79
CA ALA A 228 -4.22 17.49 8.12
C ALA A 228 -4.42 15.97 8.27
N CYS A 229 -5.42 15.54 9.03
CA CYS A 229 -5.69 14.12 9.33
C CYS A 229 -7.12 13.71 8.97
N LYS A 230 -7.41 12.41 8.90
CA LYS A 230 -8.81 11.95 8.73
C LYS A 230 -9.75 12.64 9.73
N PRO A 231 -10.94 13.13 9.30
CA PRO A 231 -11.83 13.91 10.17
C PRO A 231 -12.19 13.23 11.50
N THR A 232 -12.27 11.89 11.51
CA THR A 232 -12.55 11.10 12.71
C THR A 232 -11.43 11.12 13.76
N LEU A 233 -10.21 11.50 13.38
CA LEU A 233 -9.04 11.55 14.28
C LEU A 233 -8.79 12.94 14.86
N VAL A 234 -9.36 14.00 14.29
CA VAL A 234 -9.12 15.40 14.73
C VAL A 234 -9.37 15.56 16.24
N SER A 235 -10.51 15.07 16.72
CA SER A 235 -10.86 15.17 18.15
C SER A 235 -9.94 14.36 19.07
N LEU A 236 -9.36 13.25 18.58
CA LEU A 236 -8.42 12.43 19.35
C LEU A 236 -7.06 13.13 19.43
N PHE A 237 -6.62 13.68 18.29
CA PHE A 237 -5.34 14.35 18.15
C PHE A 237 -5.29 15.73 18.81
N ALA A 238 -6.44 16.38 19.03
CA ALA A 238 -6.55 17.64 19.78
C ALA A 238 -5.95 17.58 21.20
N SER A 239 -5.68 16.39 21.74
CA SER A 239 -4.93 16.24 23.01
C SER A 239 -3.44 16.63 22.90
N ILE A 240 -2.91 16.75 21.68
CA ILE A 240 -1.54 17.19 21.39
C ILE A 240 -1.57 18.71 21.19
N GLY A 241 -1.34 19.46 22.26
CA GLY A 241 -1.60 20.91 22.32
C GLY A 241 -0.69 21.80 21.45
N GLU A 242 0.39 21.26 20.88
CA GLU A 242 1.40 22.03 20.13
C GLU A 242 1.15 22.04 18.60
N VAL A 243 0.05 21.41 18.15
CA VAL A 243 -0.22 21.19 16.72
C VAL A 243 -1.62 21.63 16.33
N ASP A 244 -1.72 22.37 15.22
CA ASP A 244 -2.99 22.73 14.60
C ASP A 244 -3.53 21.53 13.78
N PHE A 245 -4.49 20.77 14.31
CA PHE A 245 -5.11 19.67 13.57
C PHE A 245 -6.27 20.14 12.69
N LEU A 246 -6.25 19.71 11.42
CA LEU A 246 -7.26 20.04 10.42
C LEU A 246 -7.90 18.76 9.85
N PRO A 247 -9.21 18.76 9.56
CA PRO A 247 -9.84 17.64 8.87
C PRO A 247 -9.39 17.57 7.41
N LEU A 248 -8.81 16.44 7.02
CA LEU A 248 -8.44 16.13 5.65
C LEU A 248 -9.68 15.82 4.81
N SER A 249 -10.00 16.71 3.87
CA SER A 249 -11.14 16.60 2.95
C SER A 249 -10.81 17.13 1.55
N PRO A 250 -11.52 16.68 0.51
CA PRO A 250 -11.41 17.26 -0.83
C PRO A 250 -11.70 18.77 -0.80
N GLY A 251 -10.86 19.56 -1.47
CA GLY A 251 -11.02 21.02 -1.55
C GLY A 251 -10.63 21.78 -0.29
N MET A 252 -9.95 21.15 0.67
CA MET A 252 -9.40 21.84 1.84
C MET A 252 -8.47 22.99 1.41
N SER A 253 -8.72 24.17 1.97
CA SER A 253 -7.79 25.30 1.91
C SER A 253 -6.85 25.25 3.12
N VAL A 254 -5.55 25.31 2.86
CA VAL A 254 -4.53 25.45 3.89
C VAL A 254 -3.75 26.72 3.65
N ASN A 255 -3.43 27.45 4.74
CA ASN A 255 -2.53 28.60 4.64
C ASN A 255 -1.17 28.14 4.11
N ARG A 256 -0.40 29.06 3.53
CA ARG A 256 0.94 28.74 3.05
C ARG A 256 1.86 28.33 4.21
N HIS A 257 2.59 27.24 4.04
CA HIS A 257 3.69 26.82 4.92
C HIS A 257 5.03 26.92 4.18
N ASP A 258 6.15 26.84 4.90
CA ASP A 258 7.47 26.76 4.29
C ASP A 258 7.68 25.38 3.62
N TYR A 259 7.17 24.31 4.24
CA TYR A 259 7.25 22.95 3.72
C TYR A 259 5.98 22.12 3.94
N TRP A 260 5.83 21.02 3.20
CA TRP A 260 4.88 19.95 3.51
C TRP A 260 5.53 18.56 3.60
N VAL A 261 4.93 17.63 4.32
CA VAL A 261 5.38 16.23 4.38
C VAL A 261 4.20 15.28 4.52
N LEU A 262 4.28 14.11 3.88
CA LEU A 262 3.32 13.03 4.13
C LEU A 262 3.72 12.28 5.40
N SER A 263 2.75 11.96 6.25
CA SER A 263 3.02 11.47 7.62
C SER A 263 3.87 10.19 7.65
N MET A 264 3.73 9.31 6.65
CA MET A 264 4.52 8.07 6.52
C MET A 264 5.99 8.29 6.12
N SER A 265 6.37 9.50 5.72
CA SER A 265 7.79 9.84 5.50
C SER A 265 8.47 10.35 6.78
N LEU A 266 7.72 10.70 7.85
CA LEU A 266 8.32 11.21 9.09
C LEU A 266 9.31 10.24 9.73
N PRO A 267 9.02 8.93 9.87
CA PRO A 267 10.01 7.98 10.42
C PRO A 267 11.32 7.96 9.62
N TYR A 268 11.23 8.12 8.29
CA TYR A 268 12.40 8.22 7.45
C TYR A 268 13.20 9.50 7.72
N ARG A 269 12.52 10.67 7.72
CA ARG A 269 13.16 11.98 7.93
C ARG A 269 13.83 12.11 9.30
N PHE A 270 13.28 11.43 10.31
CA PHE A 270 13.84 11.38 11.66
C PHE A 270 14.80 10.20 11.88
N HIS A 271 15.16 9.44 10.84
CA HIS A 271 16.04 8.27 10.94
C HIS A 271 15.65 7.32 12.09
N THR A 272 14.35 7.03 12.18
CA THR A 272 13.83 6.26 13.32
C THR A 272 14.25 4.81 13.23
N ALA A 273 14.87 4.33 14.30
CA ALA A 273 15.13 2.93 14.60
C ALA A 273 14.11 2.43 15.63
N VAL A 274 14.05 1.11 15.86
CA VAL A 274 13.15 0.51 16.85
C VAL A 274 13.36 1.11 18.25
N SER A 275 14.60 1.46 18.60
CA SER A 275 14.95 2.05 19.89
C SER A 275 14.67 3.55 20.00
N THR A 276 14.44 4.24 18.88
CA THR A 276 14.27 5.71 18.84
C THR A 276 12.88 6.15 18.42
N ILE A 277 11.91 5.22 18.37
CA ILE A 277 10.50 5.55 18.11
C ILE A 277 10.05 6.62 19.12
N PRO A 278 9.59 7.80 18.67
CA PRO A 278 9.14 8.84 19.58
C PRO A 278 8.01 8.36 20.49
N GLU A 279 8.10 8.69 21.77
CA GLU A 279 7.09 8.32 22.78
C GLU A 279 6.80 6.80 22.78
N ALA A 280 7.83 5.96 22.64
CA ALA A 280 7.68 4.50 22.70
C ALA A 280 7.15 4.00 24.06
N VAL A 281 7.49 4.72 25.13
CA VAL A 281 7.18 4.33 26.53
C VAL A 281 6.17 5.23 27.23
N ASN A 282 5.82 6.39 26.64
CA ASN A 282 4.83 7.31 27.19
C ASN A 282 3.56 7.35 26.31
N PRO A 283 2.38 7.58 26.90
CA PRO A 283 1.18 7.84 26.12
C PRO A 283 1.29 9.18 25.38
N TYR A 284 1.35 9.13 24.05
CA TYR A 284 1.36 10.31 23.17
C TYR A 284 -0.04 10.78 22.75
N LEU A 285 -1.09 10.03 23.12
CA LEU A 285 -2.49 10.41 22.93
C LEU A 285 -3.24 10.22 24.24
N ARG A 286 -4.19 11.12 24.50
CA ARG A 286 -5.10 11.04 25.64
C ARG A 286 -6.54 11.04 25.16
N ALA A 287 -7.36 10.19 25.77
CA ALA A 287 -8.79 10.21 25.50
C ALA A 287 -9.38 11.56 25.94
N PRO A 288 -10.20 12.22 25.11
CA PRO A 288 -10.88 13.43 25.52
C PRO A 288 -11.82 13.14 26.70
N THR A 289 -11.81 13.98 27.72
CA THR A 289 -12.58 13.86 28.97
C THR A 289 -14.10 13.79 28.77
N ILE A 290 -14.60 14.12 27.56
CA ILE A 290 -16.02 14.28 27.25
C ILE A 290 -16.70 12.97 26.80
N ARG A 291 -15.96 11.91 26.45
CA ARG A 291 -16.54 10.63 26.01
C ARG A 291 -16.36 9.52 27.05
N THR A 292 -17.09 9.62 28.15
CA THR A 292 -17.22 8.54 29.12
C THR A 292 -18.37 7.62 28.72
N GLY A 293 -18.07 6.37 28.38
CA GLY A 293 -19.07 5.31 28.31
C GLY A 293 -19.31 4.71 29.69
N VAL A 294 -20.53 4.28 29.99
CA VAL A 294 -20.80 3.50 31.21
C VAL A 294 -20.31 2.08 30.94
N ILE A 295 -19.30 1.63 31.67
CA ILE A 295 -18.93 0.22 31.69
C ILE A 295 -20.09 -0.54 32.34
N PRO A 296 -20.67 -1.57 31.70
CA PRO A 296 -21.77 -2.33 32.28
C PRO A 296 -21.38 -2.87 33.66
N GLN A 297 -22.26 -2.69 34.65
CA GLN A 297 -22.07 -3.33 35.93
C GLN A 297 -22.20 -4.85 35.76
N SER A 298 -21.35 -5.60 36.45
CA SER A 298 -21.42 -7.05 36.47
C SER A 298 -21.18 -7.54 37.90
N ASP A 299 -22.02 -8.46 38.36
CA ASP A 299 -21.85 -9.16 39.64
C ASP A 299 -20.71 -10.19 39.60
N THR A 300 -20.03 -10.31 38.45
CA THR A 300 -18.89 -11.20 38.21
C THR A 300 -17.72 -10.42 37.62
N LEU A 301 -16.53 -11.03 37.55
CA LEU A 301 -15.36 -10.41 36.94
C LEU A 301 -15.64 -10.06 35.46
N LEU A 302 -15.69 -8.77 35.15
CA LEU A 302 -15.89 -8.28 33.78
C LEU A 302 -14.63 -8.54 32.95
N LYS A 303 -14.74 -9.37 31.92
CA LYS A 303 -13.67 -9.62 30.94
C LYS A 303 -13.78 -8.61 29.81
N ILE A 304 -12.87 -7.63 29.77
CA ILE A 304 -12.79 -6.63 28.71
C ILE A 304 -11.75 -7.09 27.67
N GLY A 305 -12.18 -7.25 26.43
CA GLY A 305 -11.30 -7.53 25.29
C GLY A 305 -11.28 -6.36 24.32
N LEU A 306 -10.09 -5.95 23.86
CA LEU A 306 -9.95 -5.01 22.76
C LEU A 306 -9.97 -5.80 21.44
N VAL A 307 -10.91 -5.46 20.56
CA VAL A 307 -10.97 -6.01 19.20
C VAL A 307 -10.78 -4.86 18.23
N TRP A 308 -9.68 -4.88 17.49
CA TRP A 308 -9.51 -4.03 16.32
C TRP A 308 -9.48 -4.89 15.06
N LYS A 309 -10.00 -4.35 13.96
CA LYS A 309 -10.00 -5.03 12.67
C LYS A 309 -9.67 -4.02 11.58
N GLY A 310 -8.63 -4.29 10.80
CA GLY A 310 -8.33 -3.53 9.58
C GLY A 310 -9.41 -3.70 8.51
N SER A 311 -9.37 -2.88 7.47
CA SER A 311 -10.27 -3.01 6.31
C SER A 311 -10.23 -4.43 5.72
N LYS A 312 -11.38 -4.98 5.31
CA LYS A 312 -11.49 -6.32 4.68
C LYS A 312 -10.90 -6.40 3.27
N GLN A 313 -10.52 -5.27 2.68
CA GLN A 313 -10.04 -5.21 1.30
C GLN A 313 -8.50 -5.32 1.28
N LEU A 314 -7.99 -6.51 0.95
CA LEU A 314 -6.57 -6.74 0.64
C LEU A 314 -6.24 -5.94 -0.64
N ARG A 315 -5.68 -4.73 -0.50
CA ARG A 315 -5.35 -3.86 -1.65
C ARG A 315 -3.85 -3.82 -1.97
N THR A 316 -3.01 -4.15 -1.01
CA THR A 316 -1.55 -4.41 -1.10
C THR A 316 -1.15 -5.20 0.16
N ILE A 317 0.13 -5.54 0.39
CA ILE A 317 0.60 -6.23 1.61
C ILE A 317 0.05 -5.52 2.86
N THR A 318 -1.09 -6.00 3.33
CA THR A 318 -1.42 -5.94 4.73
C THR A 318 -0.73 -7.17 5.27
N ILE A 319 0.27 -7.02 6.11
CA ILE A 319 0.73 -8.13 6.93
C ILE A 319 -0.52 -8.60 7.65
N VAL A 320 -1.07 -9.70 7.18
CA VAL A 320 -2.28 -10.29 7.74
C VAL A 320 -1.83 -10.91 9.06
N GLN A 321 -1.71 -10.09 10.11
CA GLN A 321 -1.82 -10.60 11.46
C GLN A 321 -3.28 -11.06 11.65
N ARG A 322 -3.59 -12.24 11.10
CA ARG A 322 -4.78 -13.05 11.43
C ARG A 322 -4.60 -13.76 12.78
N ARG A 323 -3.73 -13.24 13.66
CA ARG A 323 -3.75 -13.64 15.07
C ARG A 323 -4.82 -12.81 15.75
N TRP A 324 -5.97 -13.45 15.91
CA TRP A 324 -6.95 -13.10 16.91
C TRP A 324 -6.20 -12.78 18.21
N SER A 325 -6.30 -11.55 18.69
CA SER A 325 -5.83 -11.17 20.01
C SER A 325 -6.78 -11.77 21.05
N THR A 326 -6.60 -13.04 21.35
CA THR A 326 -7.02 -13.61 22.64
C THR A 326 -5.79 -13.72 23.53
N SER A 327 -5.11 -12.60 23.78
CA SER A 327 -4.26 -12.48 24.95
C SER A 327 -5.13 -11.97 26.09
N ASN A 328 -5.74 -12.90 26.83
CA ASN A 328 -6.12 -12.65 28.21
C ASN A 328 -4.82 -12.34 28.98
N SER A 329 -4.47 -11.06 29.04
CA SER A 329 -3.49 -10.57 29.99
C SER A 329 -4.32 -9.92 31.08
N CYS A 330 -4.59 -10.67 32.14
CA CYS A 330 -5.05 -10.11 33.38
C CYS A 330 -3.98 -9.10 33.83
N TRP A 331 -4.35 -7.83 33.88
CA TRP A 331 -3.57 -6.84 34.62
C TRP A 331 -3.80 -7.15 36.09
N ASN A 332 -2.74 -7.57 36.79
CA ASN A 332 -2.70 -7.64 38.26
C ASN A 332 -2.42 -6.26 38.83
#